data_AF-A0A165C7M2-F1
#
_entry.id   AF-A0A165C7M2-F1
#
_cell.length_a   1.000
_cell.length_b   1.000
_cell.length_c   1.000
_cell.angle_alpha   90.00
_cell.angle_beta   90.00
_cell.angle_gamma   90.00
#
_symmetry.space_group_name_H-M   'P 1'
#
loop_
_entity.id
_entity.type
_entity.pdbx_description
1 polymer ?
#
loop_
_entity_poly.entity_id
_entity_poly.type
_entity_poly.pdbx_seq_one_letter_code
_entity_poly.pdbx_strand_id
1 'polypeptide(L)'
;MSVTEHPTTAANPVPFGTLVVLRIDPVASVAQLHDEQATQEALKLQPRKILAVYNSNVDLEYAEELDGFRLNAVFYLAGRGLPPAPFTAAAIPIFPAPPLADSSRPSLRTVPDCPLPDCYIYTLDKTPATVCRIYHNPVNGYRLSEDDADEYRIASMEDNRAFAPLILASMPASERARYFGGDAHTSSGAGSMDDSEDDAPSAQANGQMDELNAAMTLFPSLIQPDNVRKMTFNVEMWVRIDEGDEYATVAEYRAIQKELERIEREWAQRFVAQTLSKEPQTTAWLAGVQTDVAAEPPQELDTQSAGEYDDLVQPEDAVEHQLERQLASTDLPAPTNAHSDKMSEPSPPADTDHIDREPGLVPGDARLEAPGTDVAKPTREDCTPSLRPADPAPPTQKGDNDNVITRLLQRLSSRVRKLFIICRSAK
;
A
#
# COMPACT_ATOMS: atom_id res chain seq x y z
N MET A 1 -29.70 8.30 9.99
CA MET A 1 -28.39 7.84 9.49
C MET A 1 -28.70 7.00 8.27
N SER A 2 -28.30 7.42 7.06
CA SER A 2 -28.43 6.57 5.88
C SER A 2 -27.30 5.54 5.89
N VAL A 3 -27.56 4.35 5.36
CA VAL A 3 -26.58 3.27 5.24
C VAL A 3 -26.50 2.85 3.78
N THR A 4 -25.28 2.80 3.24
CA THR A 4 -25.02 2.16 1.95
C THR A 4 -24.44 0.78 2.23
N GLU A 5 -25.22 -0.24 1.92
CA GLU A 5 -24.77 -1.64 1.90
C GLU A 5 -23.95 -1.89 0.65
N HIS A 6 -22.86 -2.66 0.79
CA HIS A 6 -21.97 -3.07 -0.29
C HIS A 6 -21.59 -1.94 -1.27
N PRO A 7 -20.96 -0.85 -0.76
CA PRO A 7 -20.56 0.27 -1.60
C PRO A 7 -19.62 -0.16 -2.72
N THR A 8 -19.83 0.41 -3.90
CA THR A 8 -18.86 0.30 -5.00
C THR A 8 -17.92 1.49 -5.01
N THR A 9 -16.77 1.35 -5.66
CA THR A 9 -15.80 2.45 -5.83
C THR A 9 -16.43 3.67 -6.49
N ALA A 10 -17.36 3.49 -7.43
CA ALA A 10 -18.05 4.58 -8.11
C ALA A 10 -19.11 5.27 -7.23
N ALA A 11 -19.71 4.53 -6.28
CA ALA A 11 -20.73 5.02 -5.38
C ALA A 11 -20.17 5.45 -4.01
N ASN A 12 -18.85 5.48 -3.83
CA ASN A 12 -18.24 5.88 -2.57
C ASN A 12 -18.29 7.41 -2.42
N PRO A 13 -19.02 7.96 -1.44
CA PRO A 13 -19.09 9.39 -1.23
C PRO A 13 -17.93 9.96 -0.41
N VAL A 14 -17.11 9.09 0.22
CA VAL A 14 -16.10 9.50 1.19
C VAL A 14 -14.84 9.92 0.42
N PRO A 15 -14.36 11.17 0.57
CA PRO A 15 -13.12 11.59 -0.08
C PRO A 15 -11.90 11.04 0.66
N PHE A 16 -10.79 10.88 -0.05
CA PHE A 16 -9.50 10.52 0.56
C PHE A 16 -9.04 11.59 1.57
N GLY A 17 -8.29 11.15 2.59
CA GLY A 17 -7.87 11.99 3.71
C GLY A 17 -8.97 12.23 4.75
N THR A 18 -10.11 11.53 4.68
CA THR A 18 -11.17 11.62 5.69
C THR A 18 -10.89 10.69 6.84
N LEU A 19 -11.00 11.20 8.07
CA LEU A 19 -11.02 10.36 9.27
C LEU A 19 -12.35 9.61 9.34
N VAL A 20 -12.25 8.31 9.51
CA VAL A 20 -13.37 7.38 9.57
C VAL A 20 -13.22 6.48 10.79
N VAL A 21 -14.34 5.97 11.28
CA VAL A 21 -14.35 4.90 12.27
C VAL A 21 -14.57 3.59 11.53
N LEU A 22 -13.79 2.57 11.86
CA LEU A 22 -13.87 1.23 11.27
C LEU A 22 -14.26 0.21 12.34
N ARG A 23 -15.01 -0.81 11.95
CA ARG A 23 -15.23 -2.01 12.75
C ARG A 23 -15.17 -3.21 11.81
N ILE A 24 -14.36 -4.20 12.14
CA ILE A 24 -14.32 -5.45 11.38
C ILE A 24 -15.67 -6.13 11.51
N ASP A 25 -16.22 -6.63 10.39
CA ASP A 25 -17.33 -7.57 10.36
C ASP A 25 -16.74 -8.99 10.25
N PRO A 26 -16.64 -9.74 11.38
CA PRO A 26 -15.94 -11.02 11.38
C PRO A 26 -16.64 -12.05 10.50
N VAL A 27 -17.98 -12.01 10.46
CA VAL A 27 -18.81 -12.96 9.73
C VAL A 27 -18.71 -12.70 8.23
N ALA A 28 -18.83 -11.44 7.81
CA ALA A 28 -18.62 -11.08 6.41
C ALA A 28 -17.20 -11.44 5.95
N SER A 29 -16.20 -11.31 6.85
CA SER A 29 -14.80 -11.61 6.51
C SER A 29 -14.56 -13.08 6.14
N VAL A 30 -15.21 -14.00 6.85
CA VAL A 30 -15.09 -15.45 6.61
C VAL A 30 -16.14 -16.01 5.65
N ALA A 31 -17.06 -15.19 5.14
CA ALA A 31 -18.19 -15.65 4.34
C ALA A 31 -17.78 -16.42 3.07
N GLN A 32 -16.67 -16.00 2.45
CA GLN A 32 -16.14 -16.63 1.23
C GLN A 32 -15.57 -18.05 1.47
N LEU A 33 -15.28 -18.42 2.72
CA LEU A 33 -14.77 -19.75 3.07
C LEU A 33 -15.87 -20.83 2.97
N HIS A 34 -17.14 -20.44 3.07
CA HIS A 34 -18.31 -21.33 3.09
C HIS A 34 -18.20 -22.46 4.13
N ASP A 35 -17.67 -22.13 5.30
CA ASP A 35 -17.45 -23.08 6.41
C ASP A 35 -18.27 -22.65 7.63
N GLU A 36 -19.17 -23.52 8.07
CA GLU A 36 -20.05 -23.26 9.21
C GLU A 36 -19.25 -23.10 10.51
N GLN A 37 -18.18 -23.88 10.68
CA GLN A 37 -17.31 -23.80 11.85
C GLN A 37 -16.59 -22.44 11.90
N ALA A 38 -15.95 -22.02 10.81
CA ALA A 38 -15.31 -20.71 10.72
C ALA A 38 -16.29 -19.57 11.01
N THR A 39 -17.52 -19.68 10.50
CA THR A 39 -18.59 -18.72 10.75
C THR A 39 -18.97 -18.67 12.24
N GLN A 40 -19.11 -19.83 12.90
CA GLN A 40 -19.41 -19.92 14.33
C GLN A 40 -18.28 -19.38 15.22
N GLU A 41 -17.02 -19.57 14.84
CA GLU A 41 -15.87 -19.01 15.54
C GLU A 41 -15.80 -17.49 15.36
N ALA A 42 -15.99 -17.00 14.13
CA ALA A 42 -16.01 -15.57 13.83
C ALA A 42 -17.14 -14.84 14.58
N LEU A 43 -18.31 -15.47 14.76
CA LEU A 43 -19.43 -14.93 15.54
C LEU A 43 -19.09 -14.68 17.03
N LYS A 44 -18.08 -15.38 17.57
CA LYS A 44 -17.66 -15.19 18.97
C LYS A 44 -16.75 -13.98 19.15
N LEU A 45 -16.19 -13.45 18.06
CA LEU A 45 -15.32 -12.30 18.09
C LEU A 45 -16.13 -11.03 18.39
N GLN A 46 -15.59 -10.18 19.25
CA GLN A 46 -16.22 -8.93 19.66
C GLN A 46 -15.36 -7.75 19.16
N PRO A 47 -15.42 -7.43 17.85
CA PRO A 47 -14.63 -6.35 17.29
C PRO A 47 -15.09 -5.01 17.87
N ARG A 48 -14.12 -4.23 18.32
CA ARG A 48 -14.32 -2.85 18.76
C ARG A 48 -14.10 -1.89 17.59
N LYS A 49 -14.69 -0.70 17.68
CA LYS A 49 -14.50 0.39 16.71
C LYS A 49 -13.08 0.94 16.82
N ILE A 50 -12.39 1.20 15.72
CA ILE A 50 -11.08 1.87 15.68
C ILE A 50 -11.16 3.11 14.80
N LEU A 51 -10.31 4.11 15.05
CA LEU A 51 -10.18 5.28 14.20
C LEU A 51 -9.18 5.00 13.07
N ALA A 52 -9.43 5.55 11.89
CA ALA A 52 -8.52 5.45 10.77
C ALA A 52 -8.65 6.64 9.81
N VAL A 53 -7.67 6.81 8.93
CA VAL A 53 -7.72 7.73 7.79
C VAL A 53 -7.91 6.93 6.52
N TYR A 54 -8.95 7.25 5.77
CA TYR A 54 -9.22 6.65 4.48
C TYR A 54 -8.25 7.20 3.42
N ASN A 55 -7.34 6.36 2.93
CA ASN A 55 -6.20 6.80 2.13
C ASN A 55 -6.43 6.65 0.62
N SER A 56 -6.71 5.43 0.17
CA SER A 56 -6.77 5.10 -1.26
C SER A 56 -7.62 3.86 -1.50
N ASN A 57 -8.19 3.75 -2.70
CA ASN A 57 -8.74 2.49 -3.18
C ASN A 57 -7.60 1.57 -3.64
N VAL A 58 -7.75 0.27 -3.41
CA VAL A 58 -6.84 -0.80 -3.85
C VAL A 58 -7.66 -1.93 -4.46
N ASP A 59 -7.02 -2.94 -5.05
CA ASP A 59 -7.68 -4.19 -5.49
C ASP A 59 -9.01 -3.98 -6.21
N LEU A 60 -8.96 -3.54 -7.47
CA LEU A 60 -10.13 -3.36 -8.33
C LEU A 60 -10.80 -4.70 -8.66
N GLU A 61 -11.56 -5.24 -7.70
CA GLU A 61 -12.31 -6.47 -7.79
C GLU A 61 -13.73 -6.17 -8.30
N TYR A 62 -14.03 -6.63 -9.52
CA TYR A 62 -15.36 -6.49 -10.08
C TYR A 62 -16.30 -7.52 -9.47
N ALA A 63 -17.40 -7.07 -8.87
CA ALA A 63 -18.47 -7.90 -8.37
C ALA A 63 -19.68 -7.77 -9.29
N GLU A 64 -20.05 -8.86 -9.96
CA GLU A 64 -21.18 -8.89 -10.89
C GLU A 64 -22.50 -8.57 -10.16
N GLU A 65 -22.64 -9.04 -8.92
CA GLU A 65 -23.78 -8.80 -8.06
C GLU A 65 -23.98 -7.33 -7.66
N LEU A 66 -22.91 -6.52 -7.75
CA LEU A 66 -22.96 -5.08 -7.46
C LEU A 66 -22.97 -4.22 -8.73
N ASP A 67 -22.87 -4.85 -9.91
CA ASP A 67 -22.65 -4.17 -11.20
C ASP A 67 -21.50 -3.14 -11.13
N GLY A 68 -20.41 -3.50 -10.43
CA GLY A 68 -19.33 -2.55 -10.16
C GLY A 68 -18.17 -3.12 -9.36
N PHE A 69 -17.15 -2.28 -9.16
CA PHE A 69 -15.98 -2.64 -8.37
C PHE A 69 -16.28 -2.50 -6.88
N ARG A 70 -16.00 -3.55 -6.10
CA ARG A 70 -16.07 -3.51 -4.64
C ARG A 70 -15.18 -2.39 -4.12
N LEU A 71 -15.64 -1.71 -3.05
CA LEU A 71 -14.83 -0.71 -2.38
C LEU A 71 -13.77 -1.39 -1.51
N ASN A 72 -12.66 -1.76 -2.16
CA ASN A 72 -11.44 -2.22 -1.51
C ASN A 72 -10.54 -1.02 -1.27
N ALA A 73 -10.09 -0.84 -0.02
CA ALA A 73 -9.43 0.37 0.41
C ALA A 73 -8.28 0.11 1.39
N VAL A 74 -7.30 1.01 1.40
CA VAL A 74 -6.26 1.07 2.43
C VAL A 74 -6.61 2.17 3.42
N PHE A 75 -6.56 1.81 4.69
CA PHE A 75 -6.76 2.72 5.81
C PHE A 75 -5.50 2.78 6.65
N TYR A 76 -5.12 3.97 7.09
CA TYR A 76 -4.07 4.14 8.09
C TYR A 76 -4.71 4.28 9.45
N LEU A 77 -4.34 3.42 10.39
CA LEU A 77 -4.93 3.42 11.71
C LEU A 77 -4.53 4.70 12.44
N ALA A 78 -5.48 5.21 13.22
CA ALA A 78 -5.30 6.37 14.05
C ALA A 78 -5.83 6.05 15.45
N GLY A 79 -5.35 6.78 16.44
CA GLY A 79 -5.74 6.50 17.82
C GLY A 79 -5.16 7.48 18.81
N ARG A 80 -5.49 7.23 20.08
CA ARG A 80 -4.99 8.02 21.19
C ARG A 80 -3.60 7.58 21.59
N GLY A 81 -2.73 8.56 21.84
CA GLY A 81 -1.36 8.33 22.28
C GLY A 81 -0.44 7.84 21.17
N LEU A 82 0.85 7.83 21.51
CA LEU A 82 1.92 7.47 20.58
C LEU A 82 2.06 5.96 20.46
N PRO A 83 2.50 5.46 19.29
CA PRO A 83 2.87 4.06 19.15
C PRO A 83 4.05 3.72 20.06
N PRO A 84 4.20 2.45 20.47
CA PRO A 84 5.29 2.03 21.33
C PRO A 84 6.66 2.19 20.63
N ALA A 85 7.71 2.42 21.42
CA ALA A 85 9.08 2.41 20.92
C ALA A 85 9.41 1.08 20.21
N PRO A 86 10.21 1.08 19.12
CA PRO A 86 10.98 2.22 18.58
C PRO A 86 10.19 3.10 17.58
N PHE A 87 8.89 2.90 17.44
CA PHE A 87 8.09 3.52 16.38
C PHE A 87 7.44 4.86 16.78
N THR A 88 7.82 5.45 17.91
CA THR A 88 7.25 6.70 18.43
C THR A 88 7.30 7.85 17.43
N ALA A 89 8.36 7.93 16.62
CA ALA A 89 8.52 8.93 15.56
C ALA A 89 7.67 8.67 14.30
N ALA A 90 7.16 7.44 14.15
CA ALA A 90 6.30 7.02 13.05
C ALA A 90 4.82 7.29 13.34
N ALA A 91 4.55 8.50 13.84
CA ALA A 91 3.23 8.99 14.14
C ALA A 91 3.13 10.47 13.80
N ILE A 92 1.96 10.91 13.32
CA ILE A 92 1.70 12.31 12.99
C ILE A 92 0.54 12.82 13.84
N PRO A 93 0.72 13.91 14.62
CA PRO A 93 -0.34 14.47 15.43
C PRO A 93 -1.45 15.06 14.55
N ILE A 94 -2.70 14.91 14.97
CA ILE A 94 -3.86 15.58 14.38
C ILE A 94 -4.29 16.68 15.34
N PHE A 95 -4.39 17.92 14.87
CA PHE A 95 -4.85 19.05 15.67
C PHE A 95 -6.23 18.72 16.30
N PRO A 96 -6.42 18.91 17.62
CA PRO A 96 -5.62 19.76 18.50
C PRO A 96 -4.45 19.09 19.25
N ALA A 97 -4.06 17.86 18.91
CA ALA A 97 -2.84 17.26 19.48
C ALA A 97 -1.61 18.13 19.17
N PRO A 98 -0.73 18.38 20.16
CA PRO A 98 0.45 19.20 19.95
C PRO A 98 1.48 18.49 19.06
N PRO A 99 2.33 19.26 18.35
CA PRO A 99 3.47 18.70 17.63
C PRO A 99 4.35 17.88 18.56
N LEU A 100 4.88 16.77 18.06
CA LEU A 100 5.70 15.86 18.86
C LEU A 100 7.11 16.46 19.01
N ALA A 101 7.62 16.58 20.24
CA ALA A 101 8.88 17.30 20.51
C ALA A 101 10.10 16.76 19.75
N ASP A 102 10.15 15.44 19.53
CA ASP A 102 11.25 14.76 18.84
C ASP A 102 11.03 14.65 17.32
N SER A 103 9.86 15.06 16.83
CA SER A 103 9.50 15.02 15.41
C SER A 103 9.42 16.44 14.86
N SER A 104 10.04 16.69 13.71
CA SER A 104 9.90 17.96 13.01
C SER A 104 8.51 18.15 12.36
N ARG A 105 7.55 17.25 12.64
CA ARG A 105 6.26 17.19 11.95
C ARG A 105 5.23 18.10 12.62
N PRO A 106 4.59 19.00 11.87
CA PRO A 106 3.47 19.79 12.37
C PRO A 106 2.25 18.91 12.63
N SER A 107 1.33 19.42 13.44
CA SER A 107 0.02 18.79 13.61
C SER A 107 -0.85 19.05 12.38
N LEU A 108 -1.35 17.97 11.79
CA LEU A 108 -2.24 18.04 10.63
C LEU A 108 -3.60 18.62 11.04
N ARG A 109 -4.19 19.44 10.18
CA ARG A 109 -5.50 20.04 10.43
C ARG A 109 -6.60 19.28 9.69
N THR A 110 -7.76 19.26 10.33
CA THR A 110 -8.99 18.69 9.76
C THR A 110 -10.06 19.77 9.66
N VAL A 111 -10.98 19.60 8.72
CA VAL A 111 -12.12 20.50 8.55
C VAL A 111 -13.41 19.68 8.70
N PRO A 112 -14.19 19.87 9.78
CA PRO A 112 -13.88 20.67 10.98
C PRO A 112 -12.73 20.07 11.80
N ASP A 113 -12.26 20.79 12.84
CA ASP A 113 -11.19 20.31 13.73
C ASP A 113 -11.57 18.99 14.40
N CYS A 114 -10.58 18.11 14.57
CA CYS A 114 -10.76 16.79 15.18
C CYS A 114 -11.18 16.97 16.65
N PRO A 115 -12.22 16.27 17.13
CA PRO A 115 -12.70 16.44 18.49
C PRO A 115 -11.79 15.76 19.52
N LEU A 116 -10.80 14.97 19.07
CA LEU A 116 -9.92 14.18 19.92
C LEU A 116 -8.59 14.91 20.16
N PRO A 117 -8.26 15.30 21.40
CA PRO A 117 -7.10 16.16 21.69
C PRO A 117 -5.74 15.47 21.67
N ASP A 118 -5.70 14.14 21.64
CA ASP A 118 -4.51 13.31 21.73
C ASP A 118 -4.45 12.27 20.61
N CYS A 119 -4.96 12.64 19.44
CA CYS A 119 -5.09 11.76 18.28
C CYS A 119 -3.88 11.82 17.35
N TYR A 120 -3.39 10.66 16.94
CA TYR A 120 -2.26 10.50 16.03
C TYR A 120 -2.61 9.55 14.90
N ILE A 121 -2.09 9.82 13.70
CA ILE A 121 -2.07 8.85 12.59
C ILE A 121 -0.81 8.01 12.72
N TYR A 122 -0.94 6.69 12.72
CA TYR A 122 0.18 5.76 12.78
C TYR A 122 0.61 5.40 11.35
N THR A 123 1.72 5.95 10.89
CA THR A 123 2.16 5.90 9.47
C THR A 123 2.62 4.52 9.01
N LEU A 124 2.95 3.63 9.95
CA LEU A 124 3.34 2.24 9.66
C LEU A 124 2.16 1.27 9.78
N ASP A 125 1.06 1.69 10.42
CA ASP A 125 -0.09 0.85 10.68
C ASP A 125 -1.17 1.05 9.63
N LYS A 126 -0.94 0.45 8.46
CA LYS A 126 -1.97 0.35 7.42
C LYS A 126 -2.76 -0.95 7.53
N THR A 127 -4.03 -0.91 7.11
CA THR A 127 -4.90 -2.07 6.96
C THR A 127 -5.65 -1.99 5.63
N PRO A 128 -5.38 -2.90 4.68
CA PRO A 128 -6.27 -3.09 3.54
C PRO A 128 -7.57 -3.76 4.03
N ALA A 129 -8.71 -3.32 3.52
CA ALA A 129 -10.01 -3.92 3.84
C ALA A 129 -11.05 -3.64 2.75
N THR A 130 -12.02 -4.55 2.64
CA THR A 130 -13.23 -4.39 1.83
C THR A 130 -14.31 -3.73 2.67
N VAL A 131 -14.85 -2.61 2.21
CA VAL A 131 -15.93 -1.92 2.93
C VAL A 131 -17.26 -2.58 2.62
N CYS A 132 -17.90 -3.19 3.62
CA CYS A 132 -19.20 -3.84 3.46
C CYS A 132 -20.38 -2.90 3.73
N ARG A 133 -20.20 -1.87 4.59
CA ARG A 133 -21.24 -0.88 4.91
C ARG A 133 -20.64 0.49 5.14
N ILE A 134 -21.31 1.54 4.63
CA ILE A 134 -21.01 2.94 4.95
C ILE A 134 -22.19 3.54 5.70
N TYR A 135 -21.95 3.97 6.93
CA TYR A 135 -22.89 4.71 7.75
C TYR A 135 -22.66 6.21 7.56
N HIS A 136 -23.57 6.85 6.83
CA HIS A 136 -23.46 8.25 6.46
C HIS A 136 -24.02 9.15 7.54
N ASN A 137 -23.39 10.31 7.69
CA ASN A 137 -23.90 11.40 8.50
C ASN A 137 -24.26 12.60 7.60
N PRO A 138 -25.28 13.40 7.93
CA PRO A 138 -25.53 14.67 7.26
C PRO A 138 -24.37 15.66 7.36
N VAL A 139 -23.50 15.52 8.37
CA VAL A 139 -22.30 16.35 8.51
C VAL A 139 -21.14 15.70 7.76
N ASN A 140 -20.50 16.47 6.88
CA ASN A 140 -19.26 16.06 6.21
C ASN A 140 -18.23 15.72 7.30
N GLY A 141 -17.66 14.50 7.25
CA GLY A 141 -16.71 14.02 8.26
C GLY A 141 -15.47 14.89 8.40
N TYR A 142 -14.58 14.51 9.31
CA TYR A 142 -13.35 15.25 9.59
C TYR A 142 -12.33 14.96 8.49
N ARG A 143 -12.15 15.92 7.57
CA ARG A 143 -11.27 15.74 6.40
C ARG A 143 -9.99 16.53 6.57
N LEU A 144 -8.85 15.90 6.28
CA LEU A 144 -7.58 16.60 6.16
C LEU A 144 -7.65 17.67 5.07
N SER A 145 -6.94 18.79 5.28
CA SER A 145 -6.72 19.75 4.20
C SER A 145 -5.92 19.08 3.07
N GLU A 146 -5.95 19.64 1.85
CA GLU A 146 -5.21 19.07 0.72
C GLU A 146 -3.69 19.07 1.00
N ASP A 147 -3.17 20.18 1.53
CA ASP A 147 -1.77 20.31 1.94
C ASP A 147 -1.40 19.30 3.04
N ASP A 148 -2.25 19.16 4.07
CA ASP A 148 -2.02 18.19 5.15
C ASP A 148 -2.09 16.74 4.66
N ALA A 149 -2.97 16.44 3.70
CA ALA A 149 -3.08 15.11 3.12
C ALA A 149 -1.83 14.73 2.31
N ASP A 150 -1.23 15.69 1.60
CA ASP A 150 0.05 15.48 0.90
C ASP A 150 1.22 15.33 1.88
N GLU A 151 1.29 16.16 2.92
CA GLU A 151 2.32 16.05 3.96
C GLU A 151 2.25 14.68 4.68
N TYR A 152 1.05 14.26 5.05
CA TYR A 152 0.79 12.93 5.61
C TYR A 152 1.27 11.80 4.70
N ARG A 153 1.02 11.90 3.38
CA ARG A 153 1.42 10.88 2.41
C ARG A 153 2.93 10.81 2.28
N ILE A 154 3.61 11.95 2.22
CA ILE A 154 5.08 12.04 2.17
C ILE A 154 5.68 11.42 3.43
N ALA A 155 5.23 11.86 4.61
CA ALA A 155 5.68 11.36 5.90
C ALA A 155 5.48 9.84 6.04
N SER A 156 4.36 9.32 5.53
CA SER A 156 4.11 7.87 5.51
C SER A 156 5.10 7.12 4.63
N MET A 157 5.45 7.64 3.46
CA MET A 157 6.46 7.04 2.60
C MET A 157 7.86 7.06 3.25
N GLU A 158 8.23 8.19 3.86
CA GLU A 158 9.51 8.34 4.56
C GLU A 158 9.64 7.37 5.73
N ASP A 159 8.59 7.23 6.54
CA ASP A 159 8.59 6.29 7.66
C ASP A 159 8.67 4.85 7.21
N ASN A 160 7.90 4.46 6.18
CA ASN A 160 7.99 3.11 5.64
C ASN A 160 9.42 2.80 5.20
N ARG A 161 10.12 3.75 4.57
CA ARG A 161 11.53 3.58 4.19
C ARG A 161 12.48 3.53 5.39
N ALA A 162 12.30 4.44 6.35
CA ALA A 162 13.19 4.55 7.51
C ALA A 162 13.06 3.36 8.47
N PHE A 163 11.83 2.87 8.67
CA PHE A 163 11.53 1.80 9.62
C PHE A 163 11.43 0.41 8.99
N ALA A 164 11.44 0.29 7.66
CA ALA A 164 11.44 -1.02 6.96
C ALA A 164 12.49 -2.00 7.52
N PRO A 165 13.76 -1.62 7.74
CA PRO A 165 14.75 -2.55 8.29
C PRO A 165 14.38 -3.09 9.68
N LEU A 166 13.79 -2.24 10.53
CA LEU A 166 13.37 -2.61 11.88
C LEU A 166 12.14 -3.51 11.86
N ILE A 167 11.16 -3.20 11.00
CA ILE A 167 9.98 -4.04 10.77
C ILE A 167 10.44 -5.43 10.31
N LEU A 168 11.29 -5.49 9.27
CA LEU A 168 11.83 -6.73 8.75
C LEU A 168 12.61 -7.52 9.81
N ALA A 169 13.44 -6.86 10.61
CA ALA A 169 14.17 -7.51 11.70
C ALA A 169 13.24 -8.10 12.77
N SER A 170 12.10 -7.47 13.03
CA SER A 170 11.11 -7.93 14.02
C SER A 170 10.21 -9.06 13.53
N MET A 171 10.03 -9.22 12.21
CA MET A 171 9.18 -10.26 11.63
C MET A 171 9.80 -11.65 11.82
N PRO A 172 9.01 -12.69 12.15
CA PRO A 172 9.45 -14.07 12.10
C PRO A 172 9.82 -14.49 10.67
N ALA A 173 10.78 -15.41 10.53
CA ALA A 173 11.30 -15.83 9.22
C ALA A 173 10.21 -16.32 8.26
N SER A 174 9.19 -17.00 8.78
CA SER A 174 8.03 -17.48 8.01
C SER A 174 7.18 -16.34 7.44
N GLU A 175 7.12 -15.19 8.10
CA GLU A 175 6.37 -14.02 7.65
C GLU A 175 7.20 -13.19 6.67
N ARG A 176 8.51 -13.08 6.87
CA ARG A 176 9.42 -12.49 5.87
C ARG A 176 9.34 -13.21 4.52
N ALA A 177 9.34 -14.53 4.53
CA ALA A 177 9.21 -15.33 3.31
C ALA A 177 7.89 -15.09 2.55
N ARG A 178 6.81 -14.73 3.26
CA ARG A 178 5.54 -14.34 2.64
C ARG A 178 5.58 -12.92 2.08
N TYR A 179 6.30 -12.02 2.74
CA TYR A 179 6.37 -10.61 2.37
C TYR A 179 7.21 -10.37 1.11
N PHE A 180 8.25 -11.17 0.87
CA PHE A 180 9.10 -11.07 -0.33
C PHE A 180 8.67 -11.96 -1.50
N GLY A 181 7.59 -12.73 -1.37
CA GLY A 181 7.23 -13.76 -2.33
C GLY A 181 8.23 -14.92 -2.32
N GLY A 182 7.77 -16.10 -2.72
CA GLY A 182 8.54 -17.34 -2.62
C GLY A 182 9.89 -17.30 -3.33
N ASP A 183 10.77 -18.19 -2.83
CA ASP A 183 12.06 -18.59 -3.38
C ASP A 183 13.24 -17.62 -3.21
N ALA A 184 13.60 -17.39 -1.93
CA ALA A 184 14.99 -17.15 -1.55
C ALA A 184 15.82 -18.44 -1.69
N HIS A 185 15.87 -19.01 -2.90
CA HIS A 185 17.02 -19.79 -3.37
C HIS A 185 18.01 -18.84 -4.07
N THR A 186 18.29 -17.69 -3.46
CA THR A 186 19.56 -17.00 -3.73
C THR A 186 20.64 -17.83 -3.05
N SER A 187 21.15 -18.78 -3.83
CA SER A 187 22.50 -19.30 -3.76
C SER A 187 23.41 -18.40 -2.92
N SER A 188 23.63 -18.79 -1.67
CA SER A 188 24.78 -18.37 -0.90
C SER A 188 26.01 -19.05 -1.51
N GLY A 189 26.33 -18.68 -2.75
CA GLY A 189 27.60 -18.93 -3.39
C GLY A 189 28.62 -18.05 -2.70
N ALA A 190 29.21 -18.57 -1.62
CA ALA A 190 30.46 -18.08 -1.08
C ALA A 190 31.57 -18.29 -2.14
N GLY A 191 31.57 -17.42 -3.14
CA GLY A 191 32.59 -17.31 -4.17
C GLY A 191 33.44 -16.08 -3.88
N SER A 192 34.50 -16.31 -3.11
CA SER A 192 35.68 -15.46 -3.02
C SER A 192 36.23 -15.12 -4.40
N MET A 193 36.31 -13.82 -4.74
CA MET A 193 37.15 -13.14 -5.76
C MET A 193 36.54 -11.74 -5.93
N ASP A 194 37.21 -10.62 -6.12
CA ASP A 194 38.61 -10.21 -6.17
C ASP A 194 38.56 -8.66 -6.10
N ASP A 195 39.62 -8.06 -5.63
CA ASP A 195 39.79 -6.64 -5.33
C ASP A 195 39.73 -5.81 -6.63
N SER A 196 38.78 -4.88 -6.74
CA SER A 196 38.75 -3.86 -7.80
C SER A 196 38.00 -2.63 -7.33
N GLU A 197 38.78 -1.67 -6.83
CA GLU A 197 38.38 -0.27 -6.66
C GLU A 197 38.19 0.36 -8.05
N ASP A 198 36.96 0.66 -8.46
CA ASP A 198 36.66 1.81 -9.33
C ASP A 198 35.15 2.08 -9.46
N ASP A 199 34.81 3.37 -9.30
CA ASP A 199 33.61 4.12 -9.65
C ASP A 199 32.19 3.57 -9.33
N ALA A 200 31.59 4.22 -8.32
CA ALA A 200 30.14 4.25 -8.09
C ALA A 200 29.41 4.87 -9.29
N PRO A 201 28.28 4.26 -9.73
CA PRO A 201 26.99 4.73 -9.23
C PRO A 201 25.95 3.61 -9.11
N SER A 202 25.42 3.35 -7.92
CA SER A 202 24.33 2.37 -7.75
C SER A 202 23.37 2.75 -6.64
N ALA A 203 22.59 3.82 -6.87
CA ALA A 203 21.39 4.15 -6.10
C ALA A 203 20.08 3.77 -6.82
N GLN A 204 20.13 3.15 -8.01
CA GLN A 204 18.94 2.86 -8.83
C GLN A 204 18.36 1.43 -8.67
N ALA A 205 19.11 0.47 -8.13
CA ALA A 205 18.63 -0.92 -8.04
C ALA A 205 17.62 -1.18 -6.91
N ASN A 206 17.63 -0.38 -5.83
CA ASN A 206 16.71 -0.58 -4.70
C ASN A 206 15.29 -0.03 -4.95
N GLY A 207 15.10 0.89 -5.90
CA GLY A 207 13.79 1.48 -6.18
C GLY A 207 12.81 0.49 -6.83
N GLN A 208 13.33 -0.49 -7.58
CA GLN A 208 12.50 -1.41 -8.35
C GLN A 208 11.87 -2.50 -7.46
N MET A 209 12.55 -2.91 -6.38
CA MET A 209 11.98 -3.82 -5.38
C MET A 209 10.93 -3.13 -4.50
N ASP A 210 11.12 -1.85 -4.17
CA ASP A 210 10.13 -1.08 -3.41
C ASP A 210 8.84 -0.85 -4.24
N GLU A 211 8.96 -0.64 -5.54
CA GLU A 211 7.82 -0.50 -6.45
C GLU A 211 7.11 -1.84 -6.68
N LEU A 212 7.85 -2.96 -6.74
CA LEU A 212 7.26 -4.30 -6.82
C LEU A 212 6.57 -4.71 -5.50
N ASN A 213 7.15 -4.36 -4.34
CA ASN A 213 6.53 -4.56 -3.02
C ASN A 213 5.30 -3.67 -2.84
N ALA A 214 5.34 -2.43 -3.33
CA ALA A 214 4.16 -1.58 -3.42
C ALA A 214 3.10 -2.24 -4.33
N ALA A 215 3.49 -2.77 -5.49
CA ALA A 215 2.56 -3.47 -6.38
C ALA A 215 1.96 -4.74 -5.75
N MET A 216 2.74 -5.55 -5.03
CA MET A 216 2.25 -6.76 -4.35
C MET A 216 1.33 -6.42 -3.17
N THR A 217 1.57 -5.30 -2.48
CA THR A 217 0.64 -4.81 -1.43
C THR A 217 -0.61 -4.14 -2.00
N LEU A 218 -0.58 -3.65 -3.24
CA LEU A 218 -1.71 -3.02 -3.92
C LEU A 218 -2.55 -3.99 -4.77
N PHE A 219 -1.98 -5.14 -5.15
CA PHE A 219 -2.61 -6.15 -6.02
C PHE A 219 -2.29 -7.62 -5.60
N PRO A 220 -2.69 -8.09 -4.41
CA PRO A 220 -2.43 -9.46 -3.97
C PRO A 220 -3.10 -10.54 -4.85
N SER A 221 -4.09 -10.14 -5.66
CA SER A 221 -4.90 -11.00 -6.52
C SER A 221 -4.21 -11.39 -7.84
N LEU A 222 -3.20 -10.66 -8.31
CA LEU A 222 -2.56 -10.90 -9.62
C LEU A 222 -1.73 -12.19 -9.71
N ILE A 223 -1.36 -12.80 -8.58
CA ILE A 223 -0.39 -13.90 -8.52
C ILE A 223 -1.06 -15.22 -8.11
N GLN A 224 -2.33 -15.20 -7.71
CA GLN A 224 -2.98 -16.39 -7.14
C GLN A 224 -3.89 -17.07 -8.19
N PRO A 225 -3.86 -18.40 -8.28
CA PRO A 225 -4.78 -19.12 -9.16
C PRO A 225 -6.22 -18.81 -8.75
N ASP A 226 -7.06 -18.49 -9.73
CA ASP A 226 -8.45 -17.97 -9.61
C ASP A 226 -9.40 -18.77 -8.68
N ASN A 227 -8.98 -19.91 -8.15
CA ASN A 227 -9.83 -20.85 -7.41
C ASN A 227 -9.52 -20.97 -5.91
N VAL A 228 -8.51 -20.27 -5.38
CA VAL A 228 -8.22 -20.37 -3.94
C VAL A 228 -9.15 -19.42 -3.19
N ARG A 229 -10.17 -20.00 -2.53
CA ARG A 229 -11.01 -19.26 -1.59
C ARG A 229 -10.11 -18.71 -0.48
N LYS A 230 -10.15 -17.39 -0.29
CA LYS A 230 -9.37 -16.68 0.71
C LYS A 230 -10.29 -15.83 1.56
N MET A 231 -9.93 -15.63 2.82
CA MET A 231 -10.61 -14.66 3.67
C MET A 231 -10.29 -13.23 3.19
N THR A 232 -11.30 -12.37 3.20
CA THR A 232 -11.13 -10.93 2.93
C THR A 232 -11.54 -10.15 4.18
N PHE A 233 -10.73 -9.18 4.62
CA PHE A 233 -11.12 -8.37 5.77
C PHE A 233 -12.25 -7.43 5.40
N ASN A 234 -13.46 -7.72 5.87
CA ASN A 234 -14.63 -6.88 5.64
C ASN A 234 -14.80 -5.92 6.82
N VAL A 235 -15.00 -4.64 6.54
CA VAL A 235 -15.17 -3.59 7.55
C VAL A 235 -16.43 -2.77 7.30
N GLU A 236 -17.06 -2.42 8.41
CA GLU A 236 -18.06 -1.36 8.47
C GLU A 236 -17.37 -0.02 8.71
N MET A 237 -17.84 1.01 8.01
CA MET A 237 -17.23 2.35 8.03
C MET A 237 -18.26 3.41 8.45
N TRP A 238 -17.91 4.23 9.44
CA TRP A 238 -18.67 5.42 9.83
C TRP A 238 -17.88 6.68 9.50
N VAL A 239 -18.54 7.66 8.86
CA VAL A 239 -17.93 8.94 8.45
C VAL A 239 -17.91 9.97 9.60
N ARG A 240 -18.40 9.59 10.79
CA ARG A 240 -18.48 10.44 11.97
C ARG A 240 -17.67 9.85 13.12
N ILE A 241 -17.03 10.76 13.86
CA ILE A 241 -16.36 10.51 15.12
C ILE A 241 -17.28 11.08 16.22
N ASP A 242 -17.50 10.31 17.29
CA ASP A 242 -18.28 10.70 18.44
C ASP A 242 -17.35 10.76 19.66
N GLU A 243 -17.31 11.89 20.36
CA GLU A 243 -16.42 12.08 21.53
C GLU A 243 -16.66 11.08 22.67
N GLY A 244 -17.88 10.54 22.75
CA GLY A 244 -18.27 9.55 23.75
C GLY A 244 -17.98 8.10 23.36
N ASP A 245 -17.53 7.83 22.14
CA ASP A 245 -17.20 6.48 21.70
C ASP A 245 -15.84 6.05 22.27
N GLU A 246 -15.78 4.84 22.83
CA GLU A 246 -14.52 4.24 23.28
C GLU A 246 -13.89 3.46 22.13
N TYR A 247 -12.91 4.08 21.48
CA TYR A 247 -12.16 3.46 20.39
C TYR A 247 -11.14 2.44 20.88
N ALA A 248 -10.99 1.36 20.12
CA ALA A 248 -9.98 0.34 20.30
C ALA A 248 -8.58 0.91 20.02
N THR A 249 -7.60 0.35 20.72
CA THR A 249 -6.19 0.51 20.37
C THR A 249 -5.84 -0.27 19.10
N VAL A 250 -4.76 0.11 18.44
CA VAL A 250 -4.23 -0.66 17.30
C VAL A 250 -3.94 -2.11 17.68
N ALA A 251 -3.41 -2.35 18.87
CA ALA A 251 -3.10 -3.70 19.34
C ALA A 251 -4.36 -4.58 19.45
N GLU A 252 -5.46 -4.04 19.97
CA GLU A 252 -6.76 -4.75 20.04
C GLU A 252 -7.31 -5.04 18.64
N TYR A 253 -7.24 -4.08 17.72
CA TYR A 253 -7.67 -4.27 16.33
C TYR A 253 -6.84 -5.35 15.63
N ARG A 254 -5.50 -5.32 15.77
CA ARG A 254 -4.59 -6.34 15.23
C ARG A 254 -4.83 -7.71 15.86
N ALA A 255 -5.23 -7.78 17.14
CA ALA A 255 -5.57 -9.05 17.77
C ALA A 255 -6.79 -9.72 17.11
N ILE A 256 -7.82 -8.93 16.74
CA ILE A 256 -8.97 -9.44 15.98
C ILE A 256 -8.55 -9.90 14.58
N GLN A 257 -7.68 -9.16 13.89
CA GLN A 257 -7.15 -9.60 12.58
C GLN A 257 -6.41 -10.94 12.68
N LYS A 258 -5.52 -11.07 13.66
CA LYS A 258 -4.77 -12.33 13.90
C LYS A 258 -5.69 -13.50 14.22
N GLU A 259 -6.77 -13.25 14.95
CA GLU A 259 -7.74 -14.29 15.29
C GLU A 259 -8.54 -14.74 14.06
N LEU A 260 -8.91 -13.81 13.18
CA LEU A 260 -9.51 -14.13 11.88
C LEU A 260 -8.55 -14.92 10.98
N GLU A 261 -7.27 -14.54 10.92
CA GLU A 261 -6.24 -15.30 10.19
C GLU A 261 -6.01 -16.70 10.78
N ARG A 262 -6.15 -16.87 12.10
CA ARG A 262 -6.13 -18.19 12.75
C ARG A 262 -7.29 -19.03 12.25
N ILE A 263 -8.50 -18.48 12.23
CA ILE A 263 -9.72 -19.16 11.73
C ILE A 263 -9.54 -19.58 10.27
N GLU A 264 -9.03 -18.69 9.41
CA GLU A 264 -8.73 -18.99 8.00
C GLU A 264 -7.72 -20.14 7.88
N ARG A 265 -6.64 -20.12 8.67
CA ARG A 265 -5.62 -21.17 8.65
C ARG A 265 -6.17 -22.54 9.05
N GLU A 266 -7.01 -22.58 10.07
CA GLU A 266 -7.64 -23.83 10.52
C GLU A 266 -8.66 -24.33 9.51
N TRP A 267 -9.42 -23.43 8.89
CA TRP A 267 -10.26 -23.78 7.75
C TRP A 267 -9.44 -24.38 6.61
N ALA A 268 -8.32 -23.76 6.23
CA ALA A 268 -7.47 -24.24 5.15
C ALA A 268 -6.92 -25.64 5.44
N GLN A 269 -6.53 -25.92 6.68
CA GLN A 269 -6.12 -27.27 7.12
C GLN A 269 -7.26 -28.28 6.96
N ARG A 270 -8.48 -27.94 7.40
CA ARG A 270 -9.66 -28.81 7.24
C ARG A 270 -10.00 -29.03 5.76
N PHE A 271 -9.94 -27.99 4.96
CA PHE A 271 -10.21 -28.04 3.52
C PHE A 271 -9.21 -28.96 2.80
N VAL A 272 -7.91 -28.81 3.05
CA VAL A 272 -6.87 -29.69 2.49
C VAL A 272 -7.07 -31.13 2.93
N ALA A 273 -7.31 -31.39 4.23
CA ALA A 273 -7.58 -32.74 4.72
C ALA A 273 -8.82 -33.37 4.06
N GLN A 274 -9.88 -32.59 3.86
CA GLN A 274 -11.09 -33.06 3.20
C GLN A 274 -10.83 -33.37 1.72
N THR A 275 -10.11 -32.51 1.00
CA THR A 275 -9.75 -32.73 -0.41
C THR A 275 -8.89 -33.97 -0.57
N LEU A 276 -7.85 -34.13 0.26
CA LEU A 276 -6.99 -35.33 0.25
C LEU A 276 -7.76 -36.62 0.58
N SER A 277 -8.80 -36.55 1.44
CA SER A 277 -9.64 -37.72 1.75
C SER A 277 -10.59 -38.12 0.62
N LYS A 278 -10.97 -37.17 -0.25
CA LYS A 278 -11.92 -37.40 -1.36
C LYS A 278 -11.25 -37.84 -2.65
N GLU A 279 -9.93 -37.68 -2.77
CA GLU A 279 -9.15 -38.10 -3.93
C GLU A 279 -8.30 -39.35 -3.61
N PRO A 280 -8.93 -40.55 -3.55
CA PRO A 280 -8.21 -41.79 -3.31
C PRO A 280 -7.19 -42.11 -4.42
N GLN A 281 -7.34 -41.52 -5.61
CA GLN A 281 -6.38 -41.71 -6.71
C GLN A 281 -5.03 -41.04 -6.43
N THR A 282 -5.00 -39.89 -5.76
CA THR A 282 -3.75 -39.18 -5.42
C THR A 282 -3.01 -39.91 -4.30
N THR A 283 -3.75 -40.49 -3.34
CA THR A 283 -3.18 -41.38 -2.30
C THR A 283 -2.75 -42.73 -2.88
N ALA A 284 -3.49 -43.31 -3.83
CA ALA A 284 -3.09 -44.53 -4.54
C ALA A 284 -1.87 -44.31 -5.44
N TRP A 285 -1.75 -43.15 -6.08
CA TRP A 285 -0.57 -42.76 -6.85
C TRP A 285 0.65 -42.57 -5.93
N LEU A 286 0.50 -41.85 -4.82
CA LEU A 286 1.58 -41.73 -3.80
C LEU A 286 2.02 -43.08 -3.24
N ALA A 287 1.07 -43.98 -2.97
CA ALA A 287 1.36 -45.34 -2.53
C ALA A 287 2.08 -46.17 -3.61
N GLY A 288 1.65 -46.06 -4.88
CA GLY A 288 2.27 -46.73 -6.03
C GLY A 288 3.71 -46.28 -6.27
N VAL A 289 3.98 -44.98 -6.19
CA VAL A 289 5.33 -44.41 -6.34
C VAL A 289 6.26 -44.81 -5.18
N GLN A 290 5.75 -44.96 -3.95
CA GLN A 290 6.55 -45.47 -2.83
C GLN A 290 6.87 -46.97 -2.94
N THR A 291 5.99 -47.78 -3.55
CA THR A 291 6.25 -49.21 -3.74
C THR A 291 7.27 -49.52 -4.84
N ASP A 292 7.41 -48.67 -5.86
CA ASP A 292 8.36 -48.88 -6.96
C ASP A 292 9.83 -48.58 -6.60
N VAL A 293 10.10 -47.91 -5.49
CA VAL A 293 11.49 -47.64 -5.02
C VAL A 293 12.02 -48.76 -4.12
N ALA A 294 11.17 -49.71 -3.71
CA ALA A 294 11.54 -50.83 -2.84
C ALA A 294 11.71 -52.17 -3.59
N ALA A 295 11.61 -52.17 -4.92
CA ALA A 295 11.95 -53.33 -5.74
C ALA A 295 13.46 -53.34 -6.04
N GLU A 296 14.12 -54.38 -5.53
CA GLU A 296 15.47 -54.90 -5.80
C GLU A 296 16.41 -54.13 -6.76
N PRO A 297 17.71 -53.95 -6.41
CA PRO A 297 18.70 -53.50 -7.37
C PRO A 297 18.64 -54.41 -8.61
N PRO A 298 18.59 -53.85 -9.83
CA PRO A 298 18.42 -54.67 -11.03
C PRO A 298 19.54 -55.69 -11.09
N GLN A 299 19.18 -56.98 -11.07
CA GLN A 299 20.09 -58.00 -11.56
C GLN A 299 20.46 -57.63 -12.98
N GLU A 300 21.76 -57.56 -13.26
CA GLU A 300 22.35 -57.36 -14.58
C GLU A 300 21.79 -58.41 -15.56
N LEU A 301 20.68 -58.08 -16.21
CA LEU A 301 20.15 -58.84 -17.33
C LEU A 301 20.77 -58.26 -18.60
N ASP A 302 21.85 -58.93 -18.97
CA ASP A 302 22.57 -58.86 -20.23
C ASP A 302 21.57 -59.03 -21.40
N THR A 303 20.98 -57.91 -21.83
CA THR A 303 19.97 -57.89 -22.88
C THR A 303 20.55 -57.17 -24.10
N GLN A 304 21.22 -57.96 -24.94
CA GLN A 304 21.44 -57.62 -26.34
C GLN A 304 20.08 -57.51 -27.03
N SER A 305 19.55 -56.30 -27.16
CA SER A 305 18.42 -56.01 -28.04
C SER A 305 18.70 -54.71 -28.78
N ALA A 306 19.11 -54.86 -30.03
CA ALA A 306 19.13 -53.81 -31.01
C ALA A 306 17.68 -53.46 -31.37
N GLY A 307 17.14 -52.45 -30.71
CA GLY A 307 15.86 -51.83 -31.04
C GLY A 307 16.02 -50.32 -30.90
N GLU A 308 15.70 -49.60 -31.97
CA GLU A 308 15.79 -48.15 -32.13
C GLU A 308 15.24 -47.39 -30.90
N TYR A 309 16.14 -46.75 -30.16
CA TYR A 309 15.81 -45.64 -29.27
C TYR A 309 15.90 -44.35 -30.08
N ASP A 310 14.81 -44.01 -30.75
CA ASP A 310 14.54 -42.65 -31.21
C ASP A 310 13.68 -41.99 -30.11
N ASP A 311 13.97 -40.74 -29.74
CA ASP A 311 13.34 -39.93 -28.66
C ASP A 311 13.93 -39.97 -27.23
N LEU A 312 15.22 -40.23 -27.06
CA LEU A 312 15.91 -39.77 -25.84
C LEU A 312 16.31 -38.30 -26.03
N VAL A 313 15.55 -37.39 -25.41
CA VAL A 313 15.85 -35.95 -25.28
C VAL A 313 17.31 -35.81 -24.89
N GLN A 314 18.13 -35.35 -25.83
CA GLN A 314 19.55 -35.19 -25.57
C GLN A 314 19.77 -33.85 -24.84
N PRO A 315 20.86 -33.67 -24.07
CA PRO A 315 21.13 -32.43 -23.35
C PRO A 315 21.13 -31.18 -24.27
N GLU A 316 21.34 -31.37 -25.56
CA GLU A 316 21.32 -30.33 -26.59
C GLU A 316 19.89 -29.84 -26.93
N ASP A 317 18.85 -30.58 -26.56
CA ASP A 317 17.44 -30.20 -26.71
C ASP A 317 16.92 -29.37 -25.53
N ALA A 318 17.71 -29.24 -24.46
CA ALA A 318 17.39 -28.31 -23.38
C ALA A 318 17.47 -26.86 -23.90
N VAL A 319 16.41 -26.08 -23.69
CA VAL A 319 16.25 -24.69 -24.17
C VAL A 319 17.44 -23.79 -23.79
N GLU A 320 18.07 -24.07 -22.66
CA GLU A 320 19.25 -23.35 -22.14
C GLU A 320 20.46 -23.52 -23.06
N HIS A 321 20.66 -24.69 -23.66
CA HIS A 321 21.79 -24.99 -24.55
C HIS A 321 21.66 -24.30 -25.92
N GLN A 322 20.42 -24.07 -26.39
CA GLN A 322 20.16 -23.30 -27.61
C GLN A 322 20.49 -21.81 -27.42
N LEU A 323 20.24 -21.26 -26.23
CA LEU A 323 20.53 -19.87 -25.89
C LEU A 323 22.04 -19.61 -25.82
N GLU A 324 22.82 -20.52 -25.23
CA GLU A 324 24.29 -20.43 -25.22
C GLU A 324 24.90 -20.46 -26.63
N ARG A 325 24.37 -21.28 -27.56
CA ARG A 325 24.87 -21.28 -28.96
C ARG A 325 24.53 -19.99 -29.69
N GLN A 326 23.37 -19.39 -29.47
CA GLN A 326 23.00 -18.12 -30.10
C GLN A 326 23.90 -16.98 -29.61
N LEU A 327 24.26 -16.98 -28.31
CA LEU A 327 25.21 -16.02 -27.78
C LEU A 327 26.64 -16.27 -28.29
N ALA A 328 27.08 -17.52 -28.39
CA ALA A 328 28.41 -17.87 -28.90
C ALA A 328 28.60 -17.66 -30.42
N SER A 329 27.51 -17.56 -31.20
CA SER A 329 27.56 -17.34 -32.64
C SER A 329 27.41 -15.86 -33.06
N THR A 330 27.29 -14.95 -32.09
CA THR A 330 27.10 -13.51 -32.35
C THR A 330 28.40 -12.69 -32.26
N ASP A 331 29.58 -13.33 -32.27
CA ASP A 331 30.87 -12.62 -32.33
C ASP A 331 31.51 -12.66 -33.73
N LEU A 332 31.32 -11.52 -34.43
CA LEU A 332 32.15 -10.89 -35.48
C LEU A 332 32.03 -11.38 -36.95
N PRO A 333 32.24 -10.50 -37.98
CA PRO A 333 32.93 -9.20 -37.94
C PRO A 333 32.22 -7.99 -38.60
N ALA A 334 32.74 -6.80 -38.31
CA ALA A 334 32.42 -5.51 -38.94
C ALA A 334 32.79 -5.43 -40.43
N PRO A 335 32.19 -4.49 -41.19
CA PRO A 335 33.03 -3.49 -41.85
C PRO A 335 32.46 -2.04 -41.89
N THR A 336 33.36 -1.11 -41.55
CA THR A 336 33.73 0.18 -42.16
C THR A 336 32.77 1.04 -43.03
N ASN A 337 32.80 2.34 -42.68
CA ASN A 337 32.80 3.59 -43.50
C ASN A 337 31.47 4.14 -44.09
N ALA A 338 31.04 5.35 -43.67
CA ALA A 338 31.44 6.65 -44.28
C ALA A 338 30.45 7.81 -44.03
N HIS A 339 31.02 8.95 -43.63
CA HIS A 339 30.72 10.36 -44.01
C HIS A 339 29.49 11.17 -43.54
N SER A 340 29.83 12.44 -43.22
CA SER A 340 29.08 13.70 -43.43
C SER A 340 28.33 14.23 -42.21
N ASP A 341 28.28 15.52 -41.85
CA ASP A 341 29.04 16.76 -42.08
C ASP A 341 28.41 17.80 -41.12
N LYS A 342 29.20 18.76 -40.63
CA LYS A 342 28.84 20.15 -40.21
C LYS A 342 27.66 20.51 -39.27
N MET A 343 28.00 21.21 -38.18
CA MET A 343 27.76 22.67 -37.87
C MET A 343 27.88 22.85 -36.34
N SER A 344 28.84 23.60 -35.80
CA SER A 344 28.78 25.05 -35.51
C SER A 344 27.46 25.42 -34.81
N GLU A 345 27.35 25.97 -33.59
CA GLU A 345 28.09 27.05 -32.89
C GLU A 345 27.35 27.26 -31.51
N PRO A 346 27.52 28.34 -30.73
CA PRO A 346 28.43 28.50 -29.58
C PRO A 346 27.74 28.62 -28.18
N SER A 347 28.52 28.45 -27.10
CA SER A 347 28.32 29.07 -25.77
C SER A 347 28.74 30.56 -25.81
N PRO A 348 28.44 31.49 -24.86
CA PRO A 348 28.40 31.34 -23.38
C PRO A 348 27.41 32.39 -22.73
N PRO A 349 27.62 33.00 -21.53
CA PRO A 349 28.35 32.62 -20.32
C PRO A 349 27.49 32.62 -19.04
N ALA A 350 28.11 32.14 -17.97
CA ALA A 350 27.74 32.39 -16.58
C ALA A 350 27.90 33.87 -16.22
N ASP A 351 27.04 34.39 -15.35
CA ASP A 351 27.43 35.46 -14.45
C ASP A 351 26.76 35.30 -13.08
N THR A 352 27.62 35.51 -12.10
CA THR A 352 27.47 35.42 -10.66
C THR A 352 26.56 36.50 -10.10
N ASP A 353 25.75 36.18 -9.09
CA ASP A 353 25.46 37.18 -8.05
C ASP A 353 25.51 36.56 -6.65
N HIS A 354 26.40 37.17 -5.88
CA HIS A 354 26.80 36.92 -4.51
C HIS A 354 26.02 37.94 -3.68
N ILE A 355 25.12 37.52 -2.78
CA ILE A 355 24.68 38.40 -1.68
C ILE A 355 24.90 37.68 -0.36
N ASP A 356 25.86 38.24 0.37
CA ASP A 356 26.27 37.85 1.69
C ASP A 356 25.23 38.13 2.76
N ARG A 357 25.31 37.26 3.78
CA ARG A 357 24.78 37.37 5.14
C ARG A 357 25.11 38.71 5.82
N GLU A 358 24.10 39.24 6.54
CA GLU A 358 24.04 39.57 8.00
C GLU A 358 25.35 39.82 8.80
N PRO A 359 25.38 40.53 9.97
CA PRO A 359 24.26 40.74 10.93
C PRO A 359 24.24 42.10 11.72
N GLY A 360 23.11 42.31 12.42
CA GLY A 360 23.13 42.64 13.86
C GLY A 360 23.25 44.11 14.31
N LEU A 361 22.25 44.58 15.07
CA LEU A 361 22.41 45.31 16.35
C LEU A 361 21.04 45.62 17.00
N VAL A 362 20.74 44.86 18.05
CA VAL A 362 19.84 45.13 19.20
C VAL A 362 20.71 45.87 20.26
N PRO A 363 20.25 46.51 21.38
CA PRO A 363 18.91 46.73 21.96
C PRO A 363 18.58 48.20 22.34
N GLY A 364 17.33 48.44 22.72
CA GLY A 364 16.92 49.63 23.47
C GLY A 364 15.74 49.34 24.38
N ASP A 365 16.04 49.17 25.66
CA ASP A 365 15.17 48.95 26.82
C ASP A 365 14.05 49.98 27.04
N ALA A 366 13.16 49.58 27.97
CA ALA A 366 12.27 50.38 28.82
C ALA A 366 10.79 50.38 28.41
N ARG A 367 9.79 50.29 29.30
CA ARG A 367 9.71 50.09 30.76
C ARG A 367 8.20 50.07 31.09
N LEU A 368 7.83 49.24 32.07
CA LEU A 368 6.68 49.30 33.00
C LEU A 368 5.56 50.31 32.70
N GLU A 369 4.30 49.84 32.67
CA GLU A 369 3.32 50.07 33.75
C GLU A 369 1.92 49.54 33.37
N ALA A 370 1.39 48.64 34.20
CA ALA A 370 -0.02 48.56 34.59
C ALA A 370 -0.09 49.08 36.05
N PRO A 371 -1.25 49.40 36.67
CA PRO A 371 -2.62 49.01 36.32
C PRO A 371 -3.69 50.13 36.48
N GLY A 372 -4.95 49.86 36.12
CA GLY A 372 -6.04 50.77 36.43
C GLY A 372 -7.42 50.25 36.02
N THR A 373 -8.30 50.15 37.00
CA THR A 373 -9.64 49.57 37.06
C THR A 373 -10.77 50.35 36.38
N ASP A 374 -11.89 49.63 36.23
CA ASP A 374 -13.31 50.06 36.34
C ASP A 374 -14.15 50.41 35.10
N VAL A 375 -15.19 49.56 34.94
CA VAL A 375 -16.63 49.86 34.82
C VAL A 375 -17.07 50.95 33.83
N ALA A 376 -17.70 50.54 32.73
CA ALA A 376 -19.07 50.92 32.35
C ALA A 376 -19.51 50.31 30.99
N LYS A 377 -20.67 49.65 30.99
CA LYS A 377 -21.61 49.51 29.85
C LYS A 377 -22.75 50.53 30.11
N PRO A 378 -23.71 50.78 29.20
CA PRO A 378 -23.75 50.60 27.75
C PRO A 378 -24.24 51.88 27.00
N THR A 379 -23.86 52.08 25.75
CA THR A 379 -24.69 52.91 24.84
C THR A 379 -24.74 52.31 23.44
N ARG A 380 -25.98 52.28 22.98
CA ARG A 380 -26.54 51.72 21.76
C ARG A 380 -26.54 52.85 20.72
N GLU A 381 -25.84 52.68 19.60
CA GLU A 381 -26.08 53.48 18.41
C GLU A 381 -26.03 52.60 17.16
N ASP A 382 -27.12 52.71 16.40
CA ASP A 382 -27.34 52.15 15.09
C ASP A 382 -26.32 52.71 14.09
N CYS A 383 -25.63 51.82 13.38
CA CYS A 383 -24.92 52.16 12.15
C CYS A 383 -25.06 51.01 11.15
N THR A 384 -26.05 51.11 10.28
CA THR A 384 -26.15 50.38 9.01
C THR A 384 -25.04 50.84 8.05
N PRO A 385 -24.17 49.95 7.54
CA PRO A 385 -23.34 50.26 6.39
C PRO A 385 -24.01 49.76 5.10
N SER A 386 -24.23 50.72 4.21
CA SER A 386 -24.64 50.56 2.82
C SER A 386 -23.64 49.68 2.05
N LEU A 387 -24.06 48.50 1.61
CA LEU A 387 -23.32 47.64 0.68
C LEU A 387 -23.28 48.30 -0.71
N ARG A 388 -22.08 48.68 -1.16
CA ARG A 388 -21.77 48.89 -2.58
C ARG A 388 -21.26 47.56 -3.16
N PRO A 389 -21.68 47.15 -4.38
CA PRO A 389 -21.10 45.99 -5.05
C PRO A 389 -19.67 46.32 -5.52
N ALA A 390 -18.71 45.46 -5.15
CA ALA A 390 -17.34 45.50 -5.61
C ALA A 390 -17.24 44.92 -7.04
N ASP A 391 -16.45 45.59 -7.87
CA ASP A 391 -16.09 45.14 -9.22
C ASP A 391 -15.34 43.80 -9.21
N PRO A 392 -15.51 42.96 -10.25
CA PRO A 392 -14.88 41.64 -10.32
C PRO A 392 -13.36 41.74 -10.53
N ALA A 393 -12.61 41.03 -9.70
CA ALA A 393 -11.17 40.84 -9.83
C ALA A 393 -10.81 40.04 -11.10
N PRO A 394 -9.64 40.30 -11.71
CA PRO A 394 -9.19 39.61 -12.92
C PRO A 394 -8.82 38.13 -12.64
N PRO A 395 -8.97 37.24 -13.63
CA PRO A 395 -8.69 35.81 -13.45
C PRO A 395 -7.19 35.57 -13.23
N THR A 396 -6.89 34.91 -12.12
CA THR A 396 -5.57 34.38 -11.78
C THR A 396 -5.24 33.23 -12.73
N GLN A 397 -4.09 33.30 -13.42
CA GLN A 397 -3.55 32.21 -14.23
C GLN A 397 -3.27 31.00 -13.33
N LYS A 398 -4.10 29.97 -13.45
CA LYS A 398 -3.89 28.66 -12.84
C LYS A 398 -2.76 27.96 -13.62
N GLY A 399 -1.64 27.72 -12.93
CA GLY A 399 -0.43 27.14 -13.50
C GLY A 399 -0.63 25.73 -14.07
N ASP A 400 0.16 25.43 -15.09
CA ASP A 400 0.14 24.25 -15.98
C ASP A 400 0.31 22.86 -15.33
N ASN A 401 0.32 22.74 -14.00
CA ASN A 401 0.57 21.47 -13.31
C ASN A 401 -0.64 20.50 -13.33
N ASP A 402 -1.87 21.02 -13.38
CA ASP A 402 -3.09 20.21 -13.49
C ASP A 402 -3.18 19.45 -14.83
N ASN A 403 -2.50 19.96 -15.87
CA ASN A 403 -2.49 19.35 -17.19
C ASN A 403 -1.63 18.07 -17.24
N VAL A 404 -0.62 17.93 -16.38
CA VAL A 404 0.28 16.76 -16.39
C VAL A 404 -0.40 15.54 -15.77
N ILE A 405 -1.03 15.72 -14.61
CA ILE A 405 -1.74 14.64 -13.89
C ILE A 405 -2.95 14.16 -14.71
N THR A 406 -3.71 15.09 -15.30
CA THR A 406 -4.86 14.75 -16.15
C THR A 406 -4.43 13.97 -17.40
N ARG A 407 -3.28 14.31 -18.00
CA ARG A 407 -2.71 13.57 -19.14
C ARG A 407 -2.19 12.18 -18.75
N LEU A 408 -1.66 12.02 -17.54
CA LEU A 408 -1.18 10.73 -17.04
C LEU A 408 -2.35 9.77 -16.77
N LEU A 409 -3.42 10.28 -16.15
CA LEU A 409 -4.66 9.52 -15.91
C LEU A 409 -5.39 9.16 -17.21
N GLN A 410 -5.41 10.05 -18.21
CA GLN A 410 -5.94 9.72 -19.54
C GLN A 410 -5.10 8.64 -20.26
N ARG A 411 -3.77 8.66 -20.13
CA ARG A 411 -2.89 7.64 -20.72
C ARG A 411 -3.07 6.28 -20.05
N LEU A 412 -3.22 6.25 -18.73
CA LEU A 412 -3.53 5.03 -17.97
C LEU A 412 -4.91 4.47 -18.34
N SER A 413 -5.94 5.31 -18.39
CA SER A 413 -7.29 4.91 -18.81
C SER A 413 -7.33 4.34 -20.23
N SER A 414 -6.57 4.93 -21.17
CA SER A 414 -6.47 4.44 -22.55
C SER A 414 -5.76 3.10 -22.65
N ARG A 415 -4.71 2.86 -21.83
CA ARG A 415 -4.02 1.57 -21.78
C ARG A 415 -4.88 0.47 -21.17
N VAL A 416 -5.61 0.76 -20.10
CA VAL A 416 -6.56 -0.18 -19.48
C VAL A 416 -7.69 -0.54 -20.44
N ARG A 417 -8.26 0.44 -21.18
CA ARG A 417 -9.26 0.16 -22.24
C ARG A 417 -8.71 -0.71 -23.36
N LYS A 418 -7.46 -0.50 -23.79
CA LYS A 418 -6.82 -1.35 -24.81
C LYS A 418 -6.62 -2.79 -24.32
N LEU A 419 -6.18 -2.99 -23.07
CA LEU A 419 -6.09 -4.31 -22.47
C LEU A 419 -7.46 -5.00 -22.42
N PHE A 420 -8.51 -4.26 -22.03
CA PHE A 420 -9.87 -4.80 -21.96
C PHE A 420 -10.41 -5.21 -23.33
N ILE A 421 -10.08 -4.47 -24.39
CA ILE A 421 -10.45 -4.83 -25.77
C ILE A 421 -9.67 -6.07 -26.23
N ILE A 422 -8.38 -6.17 -25.94
CA ILE A 422 -7.55 -7.33 -26.30
C ILE A 422 -8.05 -8.60 -25.60
N CYS A 423 -8.37 -8.52 -24.31
CA CYS A 423 -8.92 -9.67 -23.56
C CYS A 423 -10.32 -10.08 -24.02
N ARG A 424 -11.13 -9.14 -24.54
CA ARG A 424 -12.47 -9.44 -25.07
C ARG A 424 -12.45 -10.00 -26.49
N SER A 425 -11.39 -9.76 -27.26
CA SER A 425 -11.20 -10.37 -28.59
C SER A 425 -10.49 -11.73 -28.56
N ALA A 426 -9.96 -12.14 -27.40
CA ALA A 426 -9.31 -13.44 -27.18
C ALA A 426 -10.24 -14.52 -26.57
N LYS A 427 -11.52 -14.20 -26.37
CA LYS A 427 -12.62 -15.14 -26.08
C LYS A 427 -13.54 -15.19 -27.31
#